data_AF-A0A7W8NIE6-F1
#
_entry.id   AF-A0A7W8NIE6-F1
#
_cell.length_a   1.000
_cell.length_b   1.000
_cell.length_c   1.000
_cell.angle_alpha   90.00
_cell.angle_beta   90.00
_cell.angle_gamma   90.00
#
_symmetry.space_group_name_H-M   'P 1'
#
loop_
_entity.id
_entity.type
_entity.pdbx_description
1 polymer ?
#
loop_
_entity_poly.entity_id
_entity_poly.type
_entity_poly.pdbx_seq_one_letter_code
_entity_poly.pdbx_strand_id
1 'polypeptide(L)'
;MRTQRVGIGALVLVLAGLAYFQLQQEAPPSPPVEKAEPDLFAFVRSMEGTRPDGNLTVAAGEQLVVDAELGHLFDYYLAGLGEKPLAAIRAQIELELDKRLAPAPAREAKRLLGAYLAYKQALVGVEQTLPKSHDMAQAASARLLAMRQLRATYFTPQESAGLFGASDAYDDDAVARMAILGDTRLSEARQREQLAALDARMPAGVKAERDAPLKVARLEESVQALRAQGAGDNEVYRLRASTFTPEAAARLADLDREESQWQQRIVLYQAEKTRLGQDADALQRLRETSFTQDEQRRLGAYE
;
A
#
# COMPACT_ATOMS: atom_id res chain seq x y z
N MET A 1 50.81 -12.09 68.90
CA MET A 1 51.21 -13.48 68.57
C MET A 1 50.18 -14.08 67.62
N ARG A 2 50.70 -14.67 66.52
CA ARG A 2 50.09 -15.69 65.62
C ARG A 2 48.83 -15.30 64.82
N THR A 3 48.91 -15.05 63.50
CA THR A 3 48.97 -16.00 62.32
C THR A 3 47.70 -16.84 62.19
N GLN A 4 47.03 -17.05 61.04
CA GLN A 4 47.45 -17.09 59.64
C GLN A 4 46.19 -17.24 58.71
N ARG A 5 46.33 -16.74 57.47
CA ARG A 5 45.91 -17.28 56.14
C ARG A 5 44.44 -17.59 55.74
N VAL A 6 44.05 -16.89 54.68
CA VAL A 6 43.53 -17.31 53.35
C VAL A 6 42.34 -18.27 53.26
N GLY A 7 41.30 -17.82 52.53
CA GLY A 7 40.32 -18.67 51.85
C GLY A 7 39.53 -17.85 50.81
N ILE A 8 39.77 -18.12 49.53
CA ILE A 8 39.01 -17.63 48.36
C ILE A 8 37.68 -18.38 48.29
N GLY A 9 36.58 -17.71 47.95
CA GLY A 9 35.40 -18.38 47.41
C GLY A 9 34.09 -17.60 47.51
N ALA A 10 33.45 -17.40 46.34
CA ALA A 10 32.06 -16.98 46.12
C ALA A 10 31.71 -15.54 46.54
N LEU A 11 30.96 -14.73 45.78
CA LEU A 11 29.77 -15.03 45.00
C LEU A 11 29.52 -13.81 44.07
N VAL A 12 29.77 -13.95 42.76
CA VAL A 12 29.23 -13.01 41.75
C VAL A 12 27.87 -13.54 41.34
N LEU A 13 26.82 -13.13 42.04
CA LEU A 13 25.42 -13.41 41.68
C LEU A 13 24.53 -12.20 41.98
N VAL A 14 24.85 -11.04 41.38
CA VAL A 14 23.93 -9.89 41.39
C VAL A 14 23.78 -9.21 40.02
N LEU A 15 24.61 -9.52 39.02
CA LEU A 15 24.60 -8.76 37.74
C LEU A 15 23.73 -9.35 36.61
N ALA A 16 23.04 -10.47 36.82
CA ALA A 16 22.14 -11.04 35.80
C ALA A 16 20.68 -10.55 35.91
N GLY A 17 20.27 -9.97 37.04
CA GLY A 17 18.89 -9.53 37.27
C GLY A 17 18.55 -8.13 36.75
N LEU A 18 19.56 -7.28 36.49
CA LEU A 18 19.36 -5.90 36.05
C LEU A 18 19.40 -5.73 34.52
N ALA A 19 19.94 -6.70 33.78
CA ALA A 19 19.96 -6.66 32.32
C ALA A 19 18.62 -7.09 31.69
N TYR A 20 17.82 -7.91 32.39
CA TYR A 20 16.53 -8.38 31.88
C TYR A 20 15.42 -7.31 31.99
N PHE A 21 15.54 -6.38 32.94
CA PHE A 21 14.56 -5.31 33.13
C PHE A 21 14.75 -4.12 32.18
N GLN A 22 15.94 -3.95 31.59
CA GLN A 22 16.19 -2.89 30.60
C GLN A 22 15.77 -3.25 29.16
N LEU A 23 15.54 -4.53 28.85
CA LEU A 23 15.10 -4.97 27.52
C LEU A 23 13.56 -4.98 27.37
N GLN A 24 12.80 -4.69 28.44
CA GLN A 24 11.34 -4.51 28.41
C GLN A 24 10.91 -3.04 28.38
N GLN A 25 11.83 -2.08 28.25
CA GLN A 25 11.42 -0.74 27.87
C GLN A 25 10.95 -0.78 26.41
N GLU A 26 9.63 -0.92 26.24
CA GLU A 26 8.94 -0.52 25.02
C GLU A 26 9.54 0.81 24.57
N ALA A 27 10.03 0.84 23.33
CA ALA A 27 10.47 2.08 22.72
C ALA A 27 9.34 3.11 22.93
N PRO A 28 9.65 4.33 23.42
CA PRO A 28 8.61 5.34 23.60
C PRO A 28 7.87 5.46 22.27
N PRO A 29 6.52 5.47 22.29
CA PRO A 29 5.75 5.59 21.06
C PRO A 29 6.27 6.82 20.32
N SER A 30 6.61 6.65 19.04
CA SER A 30 6.94 7.77 18.17
C SER A 30 5.92 8.88 18.43
N PRO A 31 6.36 10.14 18.66
CA PRO A 31 5.41 11.21 18.89
C PRO A 31 4.38 11.16 17.76
N PRO A 32 3.07 11.14 18.07
CA PRO A 32 2.06 11.13 17.03
C PRO A 32 2.40 12.28 16.09
N VAL A 33 2.58 11.98 14.80
CA VAL A 33 2.59 13.00 13.76
C VAL A 33 1.37 13.85 14.06
N GLU A 34 1.59 15.10 14.46
CA GLU A 34 0.54 16.01 14.85
C GLU A 34 -0.45 16.02 13.69
N LYS A 35 -1.60 15.37 13.91
CA LYS A 35 -2.66 15.37 12.94
C LYS A 35 -3.10 16.82 12.90
N ALA A 36 -2.59 17.58 11.92
CA ALA A 36 -3.12 18.89 11.58
C ALA A 36 -4.64 18.79 11.69
N GLU A 37 -5.21 19.59 12.60
CA GLU A 37 -6.61 19.50 12.99
C GLU A 37 -7.47 19.42 11.73
N PRO A 38 -8.44 18.49 11.66
CA PRO A 38 -9.34 18.44 10.53
C PRO A 38 -10.07 19.77 10.47
N ASP A 39 -10.04 20.41 9.29
CA ASP A 39 -10.96 21.50 8.96
C ASP A 39 -12.36 21.03 9.34
N LEU A 40 -12.97 21.68 10.35
CA LEU A 40 -14.08 21.13 11.12
C LEU A 40 -15.36 20.91 10.29
N PHE A 41 -15.38 21.37 9.03
CA PHE A 41 -16.42 21.03 8.07
C PHE A 41 -15.80 20.72 6.70
N ALA A 42 -15.82 19.44 6.32
CA ALA A 42 -15.49 19.02 4.97
C ALA A 42 -16.40 19.76 3.97
N PHE A 43 -15.85 20.13 2.81
CA PHE A 43 -16.60 20.85 1.78
C PHE A 43 -17.86 20.09 1.34
N VAL A 44 -17.75 18.77 1.17
CA VAL A 44 -18.86 17.83 0.91
C VAL A 44 -18.74 16.61 1.84
N ARG A 45 -19.80 15.82 1.96
CA ARG A 45 -19.84 14.70 2.92
C ARG A 45 -18.88 13.58 2.52
N SER A 46 -18.71 13.33 1.22
CA SER A 46 -17.72 12.35 0.73
C SER A 46 -16.26 12.68 1.10
N MET A 47 -15.98 13.91 1.54
CA MET A 47 -14.66 14.34 1.99
C MET A 47 -14.49 14.30 3.52
N GLU A 48 -15.48 13.83 4.26
CA GLU A 48 -15.34 13.67 5.71
C GLU A 48 -14.23 12.68 6.03
N GLY A 49 -13.22 13.12 6.79
CA GLY A 49 -12.07 12.31 7.16
C GLY A 49 -10.95 12.24 6.12
N THR A 50 -11.06 12.96 4.99
CA THR A 50 -9.99 13.08 4.00
C THR A 50 -9.29 14.44 4.09
N ARG A 51 -8.13 14.56 3.46
CA ARG A 51 -7.43 15.83 3.24
C ARG A 51 -7.34 16.10 1.75
N PRO A 52 -7.40 17.37 1.30
CA PRO A 52 -7.27 17.65 -0.12
C PRO A 52 -5.91 17.19 -0.65
N ASP A 53 -5.96 16.40 -1.72
CA ASP A 53 -4.80 15.90 -2.44
C ASP A 53 -4.11 17.02 -3.25
N GLY A 54 -2.94 16.72 -3.83
CA GLY A 54 -2.22 17.63 -4.70
C GLY A 54 -1.29 18.60 -3.96
N ASN A 55 -0.04 18.19 -3.79
CA ASN A 55 1.02 19.02 -3.27
C ASN A 55 1.53 20.03 -4.31
N LEU A 56 0.98 21.23 -4.29
CA LEU A 56 1.34 22.29 -5.24
C LEU A 56 2.76 22.82 -4.96
N THR A 57 3.60 22.84 -5.99
CA THR A 57 4.96 23.39 -5.88
C THR A 57 5.18 24.56 -6.84
N VAL A 58 6.11 25.43 -6.47
CA VAL A 58 6.54 26.58 -7.27
C VAL A 58 8.05 26.50 -7.51
N ALA A 59 8.45 26.76 -8.74
CA ALA A 59 9.85 26.83 -9.13
C ALA A 59 10.43 28.22 -8.77
N ALA A 60 11.74 28.37 -8.99
CA ALA A 60 12.41 29.66 -8.83
C ALA A 60 11.71 30.74 -9.68
N GLY A 61 11.51 31.93 -9.09
CA GLY A 61 10.80 33.03 -9.75
C GLY A 61 9.26 32.97 -9.65
N GLU A 62 8.71 32.22 -8.69
CA GLU A 62 7.26 32.08 -8.45
C GLU A 62 6.48 31.46 -9.62
N GLN A 63 7.16 30.68 -10.47
CA GLN A 63 6.51 29.96 -11.56
C GLN A 63 5.83 28.70 -11.02
N LEU A 64 4.58 28.46 -11.41
CA LEU A 64 3.87 27.23 -11.04
C LEU A 64 4.58 26.02 -11.65
N VAL A 65 4.86 25.00 -10.84
CA VAL A 65 5.24 23.69 -11.36
C VAL A 65 3.96 22.98 -11.77
N VAL A 66 3.86 22.65 -13.06
CA VAL A 66 2.72 21.92 -13.61
C VAL A 66 3.10 20.43 -13.65
N ASP A 67 2.58 19.67 -12.70
CA ASP A 67 2.76 18.23 -12.56
C ASP A 67 1.42 17.53 -12.23
N ALA A 68 1.45 16.23 -11.96
CA ALA A 68 0.27 15.43 -11.66
C ALA A 68 -0.47 15.91 -10.39
N GLU A 69 0.25 16.50 -9.43
CA GLU A 69 -0.31 16.96 -8.16
C GLU A 69 -1.34 18.07 -8.38
N LEU A 70 -1.11 18.96 -9.36
CA LEU A 70 -2.11 19.97 -9.74
C LEU A 70 -3.41 19.31 -10.23
N GLY A 71 -3.29 18.24 -11.03
CA GLY A 71 -4.43 17.43 -11.48
C GLY A 71 -5.14 16.73 -10.32
N HIS A 72 -4.39 16.17 -9.37
CA HIS A 72 -4.93 15.49 -8.18
C HIS A 72 -5.73 16.43 -7.29
N LEU A 73 -5.27 17.68 -7.09
CA LEU A 73 -6.05 18.69 -6.39
C LEU A 73 -7.40 18.95 -7.08
N PHE A 74 -7.40 19.07 -8.41
CA PHE A 74 -8.64 19.29 -9.17
C PHE A 74 -9.59 18.10 -9.03
N ASP A 75 -9.07 16.89 -9.23
CA ASP A 75 -9.85 15.66 -9.20
C ASP A 75 -10.40 15.35 -7.80
N TYR A 76 -9.66 15.66 -6.74
CA TYR A 76 -10.14 15.57 -5.36
C TYR A 76 -11.45 16.33 -5.19
N TYR A 77 -11.50 17.61 -5.58
CA TYR A 77 -12.71 18.41 -5.44
C TYR A 77 -13.80 18.04 -6.45
N LEU A 78 -13.42 17.62 -7.65
CA LEU A 78 -14.36 17.14 -8.67
C LEU A 78 -15.04 15.83 -8.28
N ALA A 79 -14.46 15.02 -7.38
CA ALA A 79 -15.12 13.86 -6.81
C ALA A 79 -16.40 14.22 -6.02
N GLY A 80 -16.55 15.49 -5.59
CA GLY A 80 -17.78 16.00 -4.98
C GLY A 80 -18.91 16.33 -5.97
N LEU A 81 -18.72 16.08 -7.28
CA LEU A 81 -19.78 16.23 -8.28
C LEU A 81 -20.97 15.32 -7.94
N GLY A 82 -22.17 15.91 -7.91
CA GLY A 82 -23.40 15.24 -7.48
C GLY A 82 -23.86 15.65 -6.08
N GLU A 83 -22.93 16.01 -5.19
CA GLU A 83 -23.25 16.62 -3.89
C GLU A 83 -23.32 18.15 -3.96
N LYS A 84 -22.49 18.75 -4.83
CA LYS A 84 -22.50 20.18 -5.12
C LYS A 84 -22.48 20.46 -6.62
N PRO A 85 -23.03 21.60 -7.04
CA PRO A 85 -22.96 22.02 -8.44
C PRO A 85 -21.51 22.32 -8.84
N LEU A 86 -21.17 22.08 -10.10
CA LEU A 86 -19.83 22.30 -10.65
C LEU A 86 -19.30 23.72 -10.38
N ALA A 87 -20.16 24.73 -10.42
CA ALA A 87 -19.77 26.11 -10.13
C ALA A 87 -19.25 26.29 -8.69
N ALA A 88 -19.88 25.63 -7.71
CA ALA A 88 -19.43 25.68 -6.31
C ALA A 88 -18.13 24.90 -6.12
N ILE A 89 -17.98 23.74 -6.78
CA ILE A 89 -16.74 22.96 -6.77
C ILE A 89 -15.59 23.77 -7.36
N ARG A 90 -15.81 24.40 -8.51
CA ARG A 90 -14.83 25.27 -9.13
C ARG A 90 -14.41 26.41 -8.19
N ALA A 91 -15.37 27.10 -7.58
CA ALA A 91 -15.07 28.18 -6.63
C ALA A 91 -14.26 27.68 -5.43
N GLN A 92 -14.53 26.47 -4.94
CA GLN A 92 -13.74 25.86 -3.87
C GLN A 92 -12.30 25.58 -4.30
N ILE A 93 -12.08 25.02 -5.50
CA ILE A 93 -10.72 24.81 -6.01
C ILE A 93 -10.00 26.16 -6.15
N GLU A 94 -10.65 27.17 -6.72
CA GLU A 94 -10.07 28.51 -6.89
C GLU A 94 -9.67 29.14 -5.54
N LEU A 95 -10.48 28.95 -4.49
CA LEU A 95 -10.17 29.37 -3.12
C LEU A 95 -8.94 28.64 -2.56
N GLU A 96 -8.84 27.33 -2.76
CA GLU A 96 -7.69 26.54 -2.30
C GLU A 96 -6.40 26.91 -3.01
N LEU A 97 -6.46 27.22 -4.30
CA LEU A 97 -5.33 27.75 -5.05
C LEU A 97 -4.86 29.09 -4.47
N ASP A 98 -5.77 30.01 -4.15
CA ASP A 98 -5.42 31.31 -3.55
C ASP A 98 -4.83 31.18 -2.14
N LYS A 99 -5.23 30.17 -1.38
CA LYS A 99 -4.67 29.90 -0.04
C LYS A 99 -3.24 29.37 -0.09
N ARG A 100 -2.91 28.57 -1.12
CA ARG A 100 -1.64 27.82 -1.20
C ARG A 100 -0.58 28.50 -2.07
N LEU A 101 -0.99 29.37 -2.98
CA LEU A 101 -0.12 29.96 -3.99
C LEU A 101 -0.12 31.48 -3.92
N ALA A 102 1.01 32.09 -4.27
CA ALA A 102 1.08 33.52 -4.51
C ALA A 102 0.19 33.94 -5.70
N PRO A 103 -0.17 35.23 -5.84
CA PRO A 103 -1.15 35.67 -6.83
C PRO A 103 -0.81 35.32 -8.28
N ALA A 104 0.47 35.29 -8.67
CA ALA A 104 0.90 34.93 -10.02
C ALA A 104 0.70 33.43 -10.35
N PRO A 105 1.30 32.48 -9.62
CA PRO A 105 1.07 31.05 -9.85
C PRO A 105 -0.40 30.63 -9.61
N ALA A 106 -1.11 31.28 -8.70
CA ALA A 106 -2.55 31.05 -8.50
C ALA A 106 -3.36 31.38 -9.77
N ARG A 107 -3.08 32.50 -10.45
CA ARG A 107 -3.75 32.83 -11.72
C ARG A 107 -3.47 31.80 -12.81
N GLU A 108 -2.24 31.30 -12.90
CA GLU A 108 -1.88 30.26 -13.86
C GLU A 108 -2.62 28.94 -13.57
N ALA A 109 -2.64 28.51 -12.31
CA ALA A 109 -3.36 27.32 -11.88
C ALA A 109 -4.88 27.43 -12.16
N LYS A 110 -5.48 28.60 -11.95
CA LYS A 110 -6.90 28.85 -12.27
C LYS A 110 -7.18 28.80 -13.77
N ARG A 111 -6.27 29.29 -14.60
CA ARG A 111 -6.37 29.14 -16.07
C ARG A 111 -6.32 27.66 -16.45
N LEU A 112 -5.40 26.89 -15.87
CA LEU A 112 -5.29 25.45 -16.09
C LEU A 112 -6.54 24.70 -15.62
N LEU A 113 -7.12 25.06 -14.47
CA LEU A 113 -8.41 24.52 -14.02
C LEU A 113 -9.50 24.74 -15.07
N GLY A 114 -9.60 25.95 -15.63
CA GLY A 114 -10.55 26.24 -16.70
C GLY A 114 -10.37 25.35 -17.93
N ALA A 115 -9.12 25.19 -18.39
CA ALA A 115 -8.79 24.29 -19.49
C ALA A 115 -9.09 22.82 -19.15
N TYR A 116 -8.82 22.40 -17.92
CA TYR A 116 -9.06 21.06 -17.41
C TYR A 116 -10.55 20.68 -17.39
N LEU A 117 -11.41 21.58 -16.91
CA LEU A 117 -12.85 21.37 -16.94
C LEU A 117 -13.39 21.32 -18.37
N ALA A 118 -12.91 22.20 -19.25
CA ALA A 118 -13.29 22.19 -20.66
C ALA A 118 -12.85 20.89 -21.36
N TYR A 119 -11.64 20.41 -21.08
CA TYR A 119 -11.13 19.12 -21.55
C TYR A 119 -12.00 17.95 -21.06
N LYS A 120 -12.31 17.86 -19.75
CA LYS A 120 -13.18 16.80 -19.22
C LYS A 120 -14.57 16.81 -19.84
N GLN A 121 -15.14 17.98 -20.10
CA GLN A 121 -16.42 18.09 -20.78
C GLN A 121 -16.34 17.59 -22.24
N ALA A 122 -15.27 17.93 -22.96
CA ALA A 122 -15.08 17.51 -24.34
C ALA A 122 -14.78 16.00 -24.48
N LEU A 123 -14.17 15.37 -23.46
CA LEU A 123 -13.96 13.92 -23.42
C LEU A 123 -15.27 13.13 -23.56
N VAL A 124 -16.38 13.64 -23.00
CA VAL A 124 -17.70 12.99 -23.13
C VAL A 124 -18.10 12.84 -24.61
N GLY A 125 -17.77 13.82 -25.45
CA GLY A 125 -18.03 13.75 -26.89
C GLY A 125 -17.11 12.77 -27.61
N VAL A 126 -15.81 12.77 -27.27
CA VAL A 126 -14.84 11.84 -27.88
C VAL A 126 -15.24 10.39 -27.64
N GLU A 127 -15.62 10.04 -26.42
CA GLU A 127 -16.08 8.69 -26.06
C GLU A 127 -17.21 8.17 -26.95
N GLN A 128 -18.13 9.04 -27.36
CA GLN A 128 -19.26 8.66 -28.22
C GLN A 128 -18.84 8.36 -29.66
N THR A 129 -17.70 8.91 -30.09
CA THR A 129 -17.19 8.77 -31.46
C THR A 129 -16.17 7.65 -31.63
N LEU A 130 -15.71 7.03 -30.53
CA LEU A 130 -14.71 5.98 -30.59
C LEU A 130 -15.22 4.73 -31.33
N PRO A 131 -14.39 4.10 -32.17
CA PRO A 131 -14.77 2.89 -32.85
C PRO A 131 -15.01 1.76 -31.85
N LYS A 132 -16.12 1.04 -32.03
CA LYS A 132 -16.38 -0.20 -31.28
C LYS A 132 -15.46 -1.28 -31.83
N SER A 133 -14.58 -1.81 -30.98
CA SER A 133 -13.75 -2.97 -31.29
C SER A 133 -14.09 -4.15 -30.38
N HIS A 134 -13.99 -5.36 -30.92
CA HIS A 134 -14.06 -6.59 -30.11
C HIS A 134 -12.70 -6.93 -29.48
N ASP A 135 -11.63 -6.31 -29.97
CA ASP A 135 -10.30 -6.36 -29.37
C ASP A 135 -10.18 -5.23 -28.35
N MET A 136 -10.16 -5.61 -27.07
CA MET A 136 -10.09 -4.69 -25.94
C MET A 136 -8.79 -3.87 -25.95
N ALA A 137 -7.67 -4.45 -26.38
CA ALA A 137 -6.39 -3.73 -26.42
C ALA A 137 -6.40 -2.67 -27.51
N GLN A 138 -6.97 -2.97 -28.68
CA GLN A 138 -7.17 -1.99 -29.74
C GLN A 138 -8.14 -0.88 -29.32
N ALA A 139 -9.24 -1.22 -28.66
CA ALA A 139 -10.19 -0.23 -28.15
C ALA A 139 -9.53 0.72 -27.14
N ALA A 140 -8.77 0.17 -26.18
CA ALA A 140 -8.06 0.95 -25.17
C ALA A 140 -6.97 1.85 -25.79
N SER A 141 -6.21 1.32 -26.75
CA SER A 141 -5.21 2.09 -27.50
C SER A 141 -5.83 3.25 -28.29
N ALA A 142 -6.93 2.99 -29.00
CA ALA A 142 -7.65 4.03 -29.75
C ALA A 142 -8.20 5.13 -28.83
N ARG A 143 -8.73 4.74 -27.66
CA ARG A 143 -9.21 5.68 -26.64
C ARG A 143 -8.07 6.56 -26.12
N LEU A 144 -6.95 5.96 -25.73
CA LEU A 144 -5.79 6.70 -25.21
C LEU A 144 -5.24 7.69 -26.25
N LEU A 145 -5.15 7.27 -27.52
CA LEU A 145 -4.74 8.15 -28.61
C LEU A 145 -5.71 9.34 -28.79
N ALA A 146 -7.02 9.09 -28.80
CA ALA A 146 -8.02 10.14 -28.94
C ALA A 146 -7.99 11.13 -27.76
N MET A 147 -7.79 10.63 -26.53
CA MET A 147 -7.63 11.46 -25.33
C MET A 147 -6.41 12.39 -25.46
N ARG A 148 -5.26 11.86 -25.92
CA ARG A 148 -4.03 12.64 -26.13
C ARG A 148 -4.18 13.68 -27.22
N GLN A 149 -4.81 13.32 -28.33
CA GLN A 149 -5.12 14.27 -29.42
C GLN A 149 -6.03 15.40 -28.93
N LEU A 150 -7.04 15.08 -28.12
CA LEU A 150 -7.93 16.10 -27.56
C LEU A 150 -7.17 17.08 -26.65
N ARG A 151 -6.22 16.59 -25.82
CA ARG A 151 -5.43 17.45 -24.92
C ARG A 151 -4.68 18.56 -25.67
N ALA A 152 -4.21 18.31 -26.88
CA ALA A 152 -3.50 19.31 -27.69
C ALA A 152 -4.37 20.55 -28.04
N THR A 153 -5.69 20.45 -27.91
CA THR A 153 -6.63 21.58 -28.08
C THR A 153 -6.70 22.48 -26.82
N TYR A 154 -6.35 21.96 -25.65
CA TYR A 154 -6.55 22.61 -24.35
C TYR A 154 -5.27 22.95 -23.61
N PHE A 155 -4.19 22.22 -23.88
CA PHE A 155 -2.94 22.29 -23.14
C PHE A 155 -1.74 22.43 -24.08
N THR A 156 -0.71 23.13 -23.62
CA THR A 156 0.60 23.06 -24.27
C THR A 156 1.23 21.68 -24.09
N PRO A 157 2.23 21.30 -24.90
CA PRO A 157 2.94 20.03 -24.71
C PRO A 157 3.53 19.88 -23.30
N GLN A 158 4.04 20.97 -22.72
CA GLN A 158 4.60 20.96 -21.36
C GLN A 158 3.52 20.76 -20.30
N GLU A 159 2.39 21.46 -20.41
CA GLU A 159 1.27 21.30 -19.49
C GLU A 159 0.67 19.90 -19.57
N SER A 160 0.53 19.36 -20.79
CA SER A 160 0.03 18.01 -20.98
C SER A 160 0.99 16.96 -20.41
N ALA A 161 2.31 17.14 -20.60
CA ALA A 161 3.31 16.25 -20.01
C ALA A 161 3.31 16.31 -18.48
N GLY A 162 3.15 17.52 -17.92
CA GLY A 162 3.05 17.73 -16.47
C GLY A 162 1.82 17.07 -15.86
N LEU A 163 0.62 17.44 -16.33
CA LEU A 163 -0.65 16.98 -15.75
C LEU A 163 -0.94 15.49 -15.98
N PHE A 164 -0.50 14.94 -17.11
CA PHE A 164 -0.93 13.60 -17.55
C PHE A 164 0.21 12.62 -17.81
N GLY A 165 1.48 13.06 -17.79
CA GLY A 165 2.60 12.20 -18.17
C GLY A 165 2.74 10.94 -17.30
N ALA A 166 2.51 11.08 -15.98
CA ALA A 166 2.54 9.95 -15.06
C ALA A 166 1.43 8.92 -15.34
N SER A 167 0.18 9.37 -15.52
CA SER A 167 -0.93 8.49 -15.88
C SER A 167 -0.76 7.87 -17.26
N ASP A 168 -0.23 8.64 -18.21
CA ASP A 168 0.01 8.18 -19.58
C ASP A 168 1.02 7.03 -19.64
N ALA A 169 2.07 7.08 -18.82
CA ALA A 169 3.05 5.99 -18.73
C ALA A 169 2.42 4.70 -18.17
N TYR A 170 1.52 4.84 -17.19
CA TYR A 170 0.78 3.70 -16.64
C TYR A 170 -0.20 3.12 -17.66
N ASP A 171 -0.97 3.98 -18.33
CA ASP A 171 -1.94 3.57 -19.35
C ASP A 171 -1.26 2.89 -20.55
N ASP A 172 -0.11 3.40 -21.00
CA ASP A 172 0.67 2.78 -22.08
C ASP A 172 1.16 1.37 -21.70
N ASP A 173 1.65 1.18 -20.47
CA ASP A 173 2.05 -0.14 -19.98
C ASP A 173 0.86 -1.10 -19.90
N ALA A 174 -0.27 -0.64 -19.36
CA ALA A 174 -1.48 -1.46 -19.23
C ALA A 174 -2.02 -1.91 -20.60
N VAL A 175 -2.07 -1.00 -21.58
CA VAL A 175 -2.49 -1.30 -22.95
C VAL A 175 -1.51 -2.26 -23.63
N ALA A 176 -0.20 -2.08 -23.45
CA ALA A 176 0.81 -2.97 -24.00
C ALA A 176 0.68 -4.40 -23.43
N ARG A 177 0.47 -4.56 -22.12
CA ARG A 177 0.22 -5.87 -21.50
C ARG A 177 -1.05 -6.51 -22.01
N MET A 178 -2.11 -5.73 -22.12
CA MET A 178 -3.40 -6.21 -22.64
C MET A 178 -3.24 -6.74 -24.07
N ALA A 179 -2.49 -6.04 -24.92
CA ALA A 179 -2.19 -6.49 -26.28
C ALA A 179 -1.40 -7.81 -26.31
N ILE A 180 -0.37 -7.95 -25.47
CA ILE A 180 0.45 -9.17 -25.40
C ILE A 180 -0.38 -10.37 -24.92
N LEU A 181 -1.17 -10.18 -23.85
CA LEU A 181 -1.98 -11.25 -23.25
C LEU A 181 -3.17 -11.63 -24.13
N GLY A 182 -3.72 -10.67 -24.88
CA GLY A 182 -4.83 -10.88 -25.80
C GLY A 182 -4.44 -11.48 -27.15
N ASP A 183 -3.14 -11.50 -27.51
CA ASP A 183 -2.70 -12.03 -28.80
C ASP A 183 -2.63 -13.56 -28.80
N THR A 184 -3.68 -14.18 -29.35
CA THR A 184 -3.83 -15.63 -29.48
C THR A 184 -2.84 -16.28 -30.46
N ARG A 185 -2.07 -15.48 -31.21
CA ARG A 185 -1.03 -15.98 -32.12
C ARG A 185 0.31 -16.19 -31.41
N LEU A 186 0.48 -15.66 -30.20
CA LEU A 186 1.68 -15.83 -29.41
C LEU A 186 1.63 -17.14 -28.62
N SER A 187 2.75 -17.87 -28.60
CA SER A 187 2.92 -18.96 -27.63
C SER A 187 3.14 -18.38 -26.23
N GLU A 188 2.83 -19.16 -25.18
CA GLU A 188 3.08 -18.74 -23.80
C GLU A 188 4.53 -18.29 -23.55
N ALA A 189 5.50 -18.98 -24.15
CA ALA A 189 6.91 -18.62 -24.05
C ALA A 189 7.18 -17.23 -24.64
N ARG A 190 6.60 -16.92 -25.80
CA ARG A 190 6.72 -15.60 -26.45
C ARG A 190 5.97 -14.51 -25.68
N GLN A 191 4.81 -14.81 -25.11
CA GLN A 191 4.10 -13.87 -24.24
C GLN A 191 4.94 -13.52 -23.01
N ARG A 192 5.52 -14.52 -22.32
CA ARG A 192 6.41 -14.31 -21.17
C ARG A 192 7.64 -13.48 -21.54
N GLU A 193 8.26 -13.77 -22.67
CA GLU A 193 9.42 -13.00 -23.18
C GLU A 193 9.05 -11.52 -23.41
N GLN A 194 7.91 -11.24 -24.05
CA GLN A 194 7.48 -9.87 -24.32
C GLN A 194 7.09 -9.11 -23.04
N LEU A 195 6.42 -9.77 -22.09
CA LEU A 195 6.10 -9.18 -20.79
C LEU A 195 7.37 -8.87 -19.98
N ALA A 196 8.37 -9.76 -20.02
CA ALA A 196 9.65 -9.52 -19.36
C ALA A 196 10.41 -8.34 -20.00
N ALA A 197 10.36 -8.20 -21.33
CA ALA A 197 10.94 -7.06 -22.02
C ALA A 197 10.23 -5.74 -21.66
N LEU A 198 8.91 -5.77 -21.44
CA LEU A 198 8.15 -4.62 -20.97
C LEU A 198 8.53 -4.23 -19.54
N ASP A 199 8.63 -5.21 -18.64
CA ASP A 199 9.11 -5.01 -17.26
C ASP A 199 10.53 -4.43 -17.21
N ALA A 200 11.41 -4.84 -18.14
CA ALA A 200 12.79 -4.36 -18.21
C ALA A 200 12.92 -2.89 -18.63
N ARG A 201 11.87 -2.31 -19.25
CA ARG A 201 11.84 -0.89 -19.66
C ARG A 201 11.34 0.04 -18.55
N MET A 202 10.76 -0.50 -17.47
CA MET A 202 10.27 0.31 -16.36
C MET A 202 11.43 0.92 -15.57
N PRO A 203 11.37 2.22 -15.21
CA PRO A 203 12.28 2.81 -14.24
C PRO A 203 12.24 2.05 -12.90
N ALA A 204 13.39 1.94 -12.23
CA ALA A 204 13.50 1.15 -11.00
C ALA A 204 12.53 1.60 -9.89
N GLY A 205 12.28 2.91 -9.75
CA GLY A 205 11.33 3.46 -8.78
C GLY A 205 9.89 3.01 -9.04
N VAL A 206 9.42 3.17 -10.28
CA VAL A 206 8.07 2.74 -10.71
C VAL A 206 7.89 1.23 -10.53
N LYS A 207 8.91 0.44 -10.87
CA LYS A 207 8.88 -1.02 -10.66
C LYS A 207 8.77 -1.37 -9.18
N ALA A 208 9.50 -0.66 -8.31
CA ALA A 208 9.47 -0.87 -6.87
C ALA A 208 8.09 -0.54 -6.28
N GLU A 209 7.47 0.56 -6.70
CA GLU A 209 6.11 0.95 -6.27
C GLU A 209 5.06 -0.08 -6.72
N ARG A 210 5.12 -0.53 -7.98
CA ARG A 210 4.23 -1.58 -8.50
C ARG A 210 4.36 -2.89 -7.72
N ASP A 211 5.58 -3.28 -7.39
CA ASP A 211 5.86 -4.56 -6.72
C ASP A 211 5.67 -4.49 -5.19
N ALA A 212 5.61 -3.28 -4.60
CA ALA A 212 5.53 -3.09 -3.15
C ALA A 212 4.31 -3.79 -2.50
N PRO A 213 3.08 -3.71 -3.03
CA PRO A 213 1.92 -4.41 -2.45
C PRO A 213 2.07 -5.93 -2.45
N LEU A 214 2.83 -6.48 -3.41
CA LEU A 214 3.02 -7.92 -3.58
C LEU A 214 4.22 -8.47 -2.80
N LYS A 215 5.04 -7.60 -2.21
CA LYS A 215 6.32 -8.00 -1.59
C LYS A 215 6.13 -9.03 -0.47
N VAL A 216 5.10 -8.86 0.36
CA VAL A 216 4.77 -9.81 1.45
C VAL A 216 4.28 -11.14 0.88
N ALA A 217 3.32 -11.11 -0.06
CA ALA A 217 2.77 -12.33 -0.66
C ALA A 217 3.86 -13.17 -1.37
N ARG A 218 4.71 -12.52 -2.17
CA ARG A 218 5.85 -13.18 -2.84
C ARG A 218 6.87 -13.77 -1.86
N LEU A 219 7.09 -13.10 -0.72
CA LEU A 219 7.95 -13.63 0.32
C LEU A 219 7.35 -14.90 0.92
N GLU A 220 6.05 -14.90 1.25
CA GLU A 220 5.39 -16.09 1.81
C GLU A 220 5.36 -17.26 0.82
N GLU A 221 5.11 -17.01 -0.48
CA GLU A 221 5.26 -18.04 -1.53
C GLU A 221 6.68 -18.62 -1.55
N SER A 222 7.70 -17.77 -1.44
CA SER A 222 9.10 -18.19 -1.40
C SER A 222 9.43 -18.99 -0.14
N VAL A 223 8.87 -18.62 1.01
CA VAL A 223 9.01 -19.35 2.28
C VAL A 223 8.34 -20.72 2.19
N GLN A 224 7.14 -20.81 1.62
CA GLN A 224 6.44 -22.08 1.41
C GLN A 224 7.22 -23.01 0.49
N ALA A 225 7.72 -22.50 -0.64
CA ALA A 225 8.55 -23.26 -1.56
C ALA A 225 9.85 -23.74 -0.91
N LEU A 226 10.47 -22.90 -0.08
CA LEU A 226 11.70 -23.22 0.66
C LEU A 226 11.45 -24.31 1.71
N ARG A 227 10.37 -24.22 2.49
CA ARG A 227 9.97 -25.27 3.45
C ARG A 227 9.61 -26.59 2.75
N ALA A 228 8.94 -26.55 1.59
CA ALA A 228 8.64 -27.74 0.80
C ALA A 228 9.90 -28.48 0.30
N GLN A 229 11.02 -27.77 0.15
CA GLN A 229 12.33 -28.33 -0.18
C GLN A 229 13.10 -28.85 1.06
N GLY A 230 12.48 -28.83 2.25
CA GLY A 230 13.08 -29.32 3.50
C GLY A 230 13.95 -28.30 4.23
N ALA A 231 13.87 -27.03 3.87
CA ALA A 231 14.61 -25.98 4.56
C ALA A 231 14.08 -25.75 5.98
N GLY A 232 14.99 -25.47 6.92
CA GLY A 232 14.67 -25.19 8.31
C GLY A 232 14.43 -23.70 8.59
N ASP A 233 14.19 -23.39 9.86
CA ASP A 233 13.85 -22.02 10.28
C ASP A 233 15.01 -21.03 10.06
N ASN A 234 16.26 -21.49 10.07
CA ASN A 234 17.43 -20.66 9.80
C ASN A 234 17.48 -20.18 8.34
N GLU A 235 17.15 -21.06 7.39
CA GLU A 235 17.06 -20.70 5.96
C GLU A 235 15.92 -19.70 5.73
N VAL A 236 14.76 -19.94 6.33
CA VAL A 236 13.58 -19.06 6.26
C VAL A 236 13.90 -17.69 6.86
N TYR A 237 14.58 -17.65 8.01
CA TYR A 237 15.03 -16.41 8.64
C TYR A 237 15.95 -15.61 7.71
N ARG A 238 16.95 -16.24 7.08
CA ARG A 238 17.87 -15.56 6.14
C ARG A 238 17.13 -14.99 4.92
N LEU A 239 16.15 -15.72 4.39
CA LEU A 239 15.31 -15.24 3.28
C LEU A 239 14.49 -14.01 3.71
N ARG A 240 13.81 -14.08 4.85
CA ARG A 240 13.00 -12.96 5.39
C ARG A 240 13.87 -11.74 5.72
N ALA A 241 15.05 -11.95 6.32
CA ALA A 241 15.97 -10.87 6.71
C ALA A 241 16.58 -10.14 5.50
N SER A 242 16.88 -10.87 4.42
CA SER A 242 17.37 -10.26 3.18
C SER A 242 16.29 -9.53 2.39
N THR A 243 15.01 -9.91 2.55
CA THR A 243 13.87 -9.27 1.87
C THR A 243 13.39 -8.00 2.59
N PHE A 244 13.38 -8.03 3.93
CA PHE A 244 12.95 -6.95 4.79
C PHE A 244 14.10 -6.48 5.69
N THR A 245 14.02 -6.77 7.00
CA THR A 245 15.05 -6.46 7.99
C THR A 245 15.20 -7.65 8.95
N PRO A 246 16.34 -7.76 9.65
CA PRO A 246 16.53 -8.79 10.68
C PRO A 246 15.45 -8.76 11.77
N GLU A 247 15.00 -7.58 12.18
CA GLU A 247 13.97 -7.42 13.22
C GLU A 247 12.61 -7.90 12.73
N ALA A 248 12.26 -7.63 11.47
CA ALA A 248 11.05 -8.16 10.85
C ALA A 248 11.10 -9.68 10.74
N ALA A 249 12.25 -10.23 10.35
CA ALA A 249 12.46 -11.68 10.28
C ALA A 249 12.36 -12.36 11.65
N ALA A 250 12.87 -11.73 12.70
CA ALA A 250 12.75 -12.22 14.08
C ALA A 250 11.28 -12.27 14.53
N ARG A 251 10.51 -11.19 14.33
CA ARG A 251 9.08 -11.18 14.66
C ARG A 251 8.29 -12.25 13.90
N LEU A 252 8.60 -12.49 12.64
CA LEU A 252 7.97 -13.56 11.86
C LEU A 252 8.39 -14.96 12.36
N ALA A 253 9.64 -15.15 12.78
CA ALA A 253 10.07 -16.40 13.40
C ALA A 253 9.40 -16.63 14.77
N ASP A 254 9.09 -15.57 15.51
CA ASP A 254 8.34 -15.66 16.77
C ASP A 254 6.90 -16.08 16.49
N LEU A 255 6.26 -15.47 15.48
CA LEU A 255 4.94 -15.86 15.00
C LEU A 255 4.89 -17.35 14.59
N ASP A 256 5.85 -17.84 13.80
CA ASP A 256 5.92 -19.25 13.41
C ASP A 256 5.96 -20.19 14.65
N ARG A 257 6.65 -19.78 15.72
CA ARG A 257 6.72 -20.56 16.97
C ARG A 257 5.40 -20.53 17.73
N GLU A 258 4.77 -19.37 17.83
CA GLU A 258 3.45 -19.23 18.44
C GLU A 258 2.39 -20.06 17.69
N GLU A 259 2.42 -20.06 16.36
CA GLU A 259 1.53 -20.87 15.53
C GLU A 259 1.76 -22.36 15.74
N SER A 260 3.02 -22.82 15.80
CA SER A 260 3.34 -24.22 16.08
C SER A 260 2.83 -24.66 17.45
N GLN A 261 3.05 -23.83 18.49
CA GLN A 261 2.55 -24.10 19.84
C GLN A 261 1.01 -24.11 19.89
N TRP A 262 0.36 -23.19 19.20
CA TRP A 262 -1.09 -23.15 19.05
C TRP A 262 -1.62 -24.43 18.40
N GLN A 263 -1.05 -24.85 17.27
CA GLN A 263 -1.46 -26.07 16.57
C GLN A 263 -1.30 -27.31 17.45
N GLN A 264 -0.18 -27.42 18.19
CA GLN A 264 0.02 -28.51 19.14
C GLN A 264 -1.05 -28.55 20.23
N ARG A 265 -1.39 -27.39 20.81
CA ARG A 265 -2.47 -27.27 21.81
C ARG A 265 -3.83 -27.64 21.24
N ILE A 266 -4.12 -27.26 19.99
CA ILE A 266 -5.37 -27.64 19.30
C ILE A 266 -5.46 -29.15 19.07
N VAL A 267 -4.37 -29.80 18.64
CA VAL A 267 -4.34 -31.26 18.47
C VAL A 267 -4.62 -31.98 19.80
N LEU A 268 -3.97 -31.54 20.89
CA LEU A 268 -4.22 -32.08 22.22
C LEU A 268 -5.67 -31.87 22.68
N TYR A 269 -6.20 -30.67 22.43
CA TYR A 269 -7.60 -30.34 22.75
C TYR A 269 -8.60 -31.22 22.00
N GLN A 270 -8.42 -31.41 20.69
CA GLN A 270 -9.31 -32.25 19.88
C GLN A 270 -9.29 -33.72 20.32
N ALA A 271 -8.10 -34.22 20.69
CA ALA A 271 -7.96 -35.58 21.23
C ALA A 271 -8.70 -35.74 22.57
N GLU A 272 -8.61 -34.75 23.47
CA GLU A 272 -9.30 -34.78 24.76
C GLU A 272 -10.81 -34.60 24.62
N LYS A 273 -11.26 -33.69 23.75
CA LYS A 273 -12.68 -33.50 23.39
C LYS A 273 -13.31 -34.80 22.91
N THR A 274 -12.62 -35.54 22.05
CA THR A 274 -13.09 -36.85 21.55
C THR A 274 -13.28 -37.87 22.67
N ARG A 275 -12.42 -37.85 23.71
CA ARG A 275 -12.52 -38.75 24.87
C ARG A 275 -13.70 -38.39 25.78
N LEU A 276 -13.97 -37.09 25.97
CA LEU A 276 -15.02 -36.59 26.85
C LEU A 276 -16.44 -36.73 26.25
N GLY A 277 -16.56 -36.90 24.93
CA GLY A 277 -17.86 -37.07 24.27
C GLY A 277 -18.70 -35.79 24.27
N GLN A 278 -20.01 -35.89 24.53
CA GLN A 278 -20.94 -34.74 24.51
C GLN A 278 -21.23 -34.15 25.91
N ASP A 279 -20.39 -34.41 26.91
CA ASP A 279 -20.53 -33.80 28.23
C ASP A 279 -20.19 -32.30 28.15
N ALA A 280 -21.23 -31.46 28.12
CA ALA A 280 -21.10 -30.02 27.97
C ALA A 280 -20.29 -29.36 29.10
N ASP A 281 -20.43 -29.84 30.34
CA ASP A 281 -19.75 -29.27 31.51
C ASP A 281 -18.27 -29.70 31.55
N ALA A 282 -17.96 -30.92 31.10
CA ALA A 282 -16.57 -31.37 30.96
C ALA A 282 -15.85 -30.64 29.80
N LEU A 283 -16.53 -30.43 28.67
CA LEU A 283 -15.99 -29.69 27.53
C LEU A 283 -15.75 -28.22 27.84
N GLN A 284 -16.65 -27.58 28.58
CA GLN A 284 -16.47 -26.18 28.99
C GLN A 284 -15.25 -26.01 29.92
N ARG A 285 -15.09 -26.90 30.91
CA ARG A 285 -13.90 -26.90 31.79
C ARG A 285 -12.60 -27.16 31.03
N LEU A 286 -12.63 -28.04 30.03
CA LEU A 286 -11.48 -28.28 29.16
C LEU A 286 -11.09 -27.00 28.39
N ARG A 287 -12.06 -26.28 27.81
CA ARG A 287 -11.81 -25.00 27.13
C ARG A 287 -11.19 -23.96 28.06
N GLU A 288 -11.75 -23.80 29.26
CA GLU A 288 -11.28 -22.83 30.27
C GLU A 288 -9.87 -23.13 30.79
N THR A 289 -9.50 -24.41 30.86
CA THR A 289 -8.18 -24.83 31.35
C THR A 289 -7.12 -24.75 30.24
N SER A 290 -7.50 -25.00 28.98
CA SER A 290 -6.56 -25.09 27.86
C SER A 290 -6.35 -23.78 27.11
N PHE A 291 -7.28 -22.83 27.19
CA PHE A 291 -7.29 -21.61 26.36
C PHE A 291 -7.79 -20.37 27.13
N THR A 292 -7.17 -19.22 26.83
CA THR A 292 -7.63 -17.91 27.31
C THR A 292 -8.99 -17.54 26.69
N GLN A 293 -9.69 -16.54 27.25
CA GLN A 293 -10.98 -16.10 26.70
C GLN A 293 -10.92 -15.68 25.23
N ASP A 294 -9.86 -14.98 24.81
CA ASP A 294 -9.71 -14.55 23.41
C ASP A 294 -9.37 -15.74 22.50
N GLU A 295 -8.57 -16.69 22.96
CA GLU A 295 -8.28 -17.93 22.25
C GLU A 295 -9.51 -18.82 22.08
N GLN A 296 -10.40 -18.87 23.08
CA GLN A 296 -11.64 -19.65 23.01
C GLN A 296 -12.54 -19.20 21.85
N ARG A 297 -12.55 -17.90 21.52
CA ARG A 297 -13.31 -17.39 20.35
C ARG A 297 -12.80 -17.96 19.02
N ARG A 298 -11.53 -18.38 18.97
CA ARG A 298 -10.90 -18.98 17.78
C ARG A 298 -11.22 -20.47 17.64
N LEU A 299 -11.63 -21.15 18.71
CA LEU A 299 -11.86 -22.60 18.69
C LEU A 299 -12.94 -23.02 17.71
N GLY A 300 -13.94 -22.17 17.44
CA GLY A 300 -15.01 -22.48 16.48
C GLY A 300 -14.53 -22.80 15.06
N ALA A 301 -13.32 -22.35 14.66
CA ALA A 301 -12.73 -22.69 13.37
C ALA A 301 -12.08 -24.10 13.33
N TYR A 302 -11.93 -24.75 14.49
CA TYR A 302 -11.25 -26.04 14.67
C TYR A 302 -12.14 -27.13 15.27
N GLU A 303 -13.43 -26.85 15.46
CA GLU A 303 -14.38 -27.69 16.21
C GLU A 303 -15.37 -28.49 15.39
#